data_AF-T1CK15-F1
#
_entry.id   AF-T1CK15-F1
#
_cell.length_a   1.000
_cell.length_b   1.000
_cell.length_c   1.000
_cell.angle_alpha   90.00
_cell.angle_beta   90.00
_cell.angle_gamma   90.00
#
_symmetry.space_group_name_H-M   'P 1'
#
loop_
_entity.id
_entity.type
_entity.pdbx_description
1 polymer ?
#
loop_
_entity_poly.entity_id
_entity_poly.type
_entity_poly.pdbx_seq_one_letter_code
_entity_poly.pdbx_strand_id
1 'polypeptide(L)' 'MQAAHVAKLGHIPAALDAAPAPVELNQPGYKLHPLKGKLKDRWSVWVNDNWRVTFRFVGPDVELVDYQDYH' A
#
# COMPACT_ATOMS: atom_id res chain seq x y z
N MET A 1 -5.08 -21.71 4.03
CA MET A 1 -4.49 -20.42 3.64
C MET A 1 -4.29 -20.44 2.13
N GLN A 2 -5.13 -19.72 1.38
CA GLN A 2 -5.27 -19.87 -0.08
C GLN A 2 -3.99 -19.41 -0.83
N ALA A 3 -3.40 -20.31 -1.61
CA ALA A 3 -2.18 -20.07 -2.41
C ALA A 3 -2.33 -18.99 -3.49
N ALA A 4 -3.55 -18.58 -3.83
CA ALA A 4 -3.82 -17.52 -4.80
C ALA A 4 -3.46 -16.10 -4.31
N HIS A 5 -3.27 -15.91 -3.00
CA HIS A 5 -2.88 -14.61 -2.44
C HIS A 5 -1.38 -14.31 -2.60
N VAL A 6 -0.51 -15.32 -2.62
CA VAL A 6 0.95 -15.14 -2.50
C VAL A 6 1.58 -14.46 -3.73
N ALA A 7 1.05 -14.71 -4.94
CA ALA A 7 1.68 -14.20 -6.18
C ALA A 7 1.45 -12.70 -6.42
N LYS A 8 0.31 -12.14 -6.01
CA LYS A 8 0.01 -10.70 -6.17
C LYS A 8 0.44 -9.87 -4.96
N LEU A 9 0.60 -10.52 -3.79
CA LEU A 9 1.19 -9.93 -2.59
C LEU A 9 2.72 -9.75 -2.67
N GLY A 10 3.42 -10.32 -3.65
CA GLY A 10 4.88 -10.16 -3.76
C GLY A 10 5.33 -8.79 -4.28
N HIS A 11 4.53 -8.15 -5.14
CA HIS A 11 4.96 -6.92 -5.83
C HIS A 11 4.84 -5.65 -4.99
N ILE A 12 3.80 -5.55 -4.16
CA ILE A 12 3.55 -4.33 -3.37
C ILE A 12 4.58 -4.17 -2.24
N PRO A 13 4.90 -5.21 -1.43
CA PRO A 13 5.96 -5.12 -0.43
C PRO A 13 7.32 -4.80 -1.05
N ALA A 14 7.67 -5.41 -2.18
CA ALA A 14 8.91 -5.09 -2.88
C ALA A 14 8.94 -3.65 -3.41
N ALA A 15 7.80 -3.14 -3.90
CA ALA A 15 7.68 -1.74 -4.31
C ALA A 15 7.78 -0.78 -3.13
N LEU A 16 7.18 -1.11 -1.98
CA LEU A 16 7.29 -0.34 -0.75
C LEU A 16 8.73 -0.26 -0.24
N ASP A 17 9.46 -1.39 -0.28
CA ASP A 17 10.87 -1.47 0.15
C ASP A 17 11.81 -0.69 -0.77
N ALA A 18 11.51 -0.63 -2.08
CA ALA A 18 12.33 0.08 -3.06
C ALA A 18 12.01 1.59 -3.17
N ALA A 19 10.85 2.04 -2.69
CA ALA A 19 10.39 3.41 -2.88
C ALA A 19 10.90 4.33 -1.76
N PRO A 20 11.70 5.38 -2.07
CA PRO A 20 12.18 6.34 -1.06
C PRO A 20 11.10 7.33 -0.59
N ALA A 21 9.96 7.39 -1.28
CA ALA A 21 8.86 8.29 -0.96
C ALA A 21 7.53 7.78 -1.54
N PRO A 22 6.38 8.20 -1.00
CA PRO A 22 5.07 7.75 -1.48
C PRO A 22 4.85 8.01 -2.98
N VAL A 23 5.34 9.14 -3.51
CA VAL A 23 5.13 9.56 -4.91
C VAL A 23 5.67 8.54 -5.92
N GLU A 24 6.71 7.80 -5.58
CA GLU A 24 7.31 6.76 -6.43
C GLU A 24 6.37 5.56 -6.64
N LEU A 25 5.39 5.39 -5.74
CA LEU A 25 4.35 4.37 -5.81
C LEU A 25 3.13 4.83 -6.64
N ASN A 26 3.14 6.02 -7.23
CA ASN A 26 2.07 6.51 -8.09
C ASN A 26 2.07 5.86 -9.49
N GLN A 27 2.14 4.54 -9.52
CA GLN A 27 2.14 3.72 -10.72
C GLN A 27 0.70 3.49 -11.22
N PRO A 28 0.48 3.32 -12.53
CA PRO A 28 -0.83 2.98 -13.07
C PRO A 28 -1.44 1.77 -12.36
N GLY A 29 -2.69 1.92 -11.90
CA GLY A 29 -3.42 0.85 -11.20
C GLY A 29 -3.26 0.84 -9.67
N TYR A 30 -2.18 1.41 -9.11
CA TYR A 30 -2.03 1.53 -7.65
C TYR A 30 -2.98 2.56 -7.06
N LYS A 31 -3.42 3.55 -7.87
CA LYS A 31 -4.39 4.58 -7.45
C LYS A 31 -4.01 5.18 -6.09
N LEU A 32 -2.73 5.54 -5.97
CA LEU A 32 -2.14 6.05 -4.74
C LEU A 32 -2.90 7.29 -4.27
N HIS A 33 -3.26 7.33 -2.99
CA HIS A 33 -3.85 8.50 -2.38
C HIS A 33 -3.56 8.59 -0.88
N PRO A 34 -3.45 9.80 -0.32
CA PRO A 34 -3.35 9.99 1.12
C PRO A 34 -4.69 9.72 1.79
N LEU A 35 -4.65 9.15 2.99
CA LEU A 35 -5.80 8.93 3.84
C LEU A 35 -6.09 10.16 4.71
N LYS A 36 -7.32 10.25 5.22
CA LYS A 36 -7.82 11.41 5.98
C LYS A 36 -8.33 10.98 7.37
N GLY A 37 -8.60 11.97 8.23
CA GLY A 37 -9.18 11.74 9.55
C GLY A 37 -8.21 11.06 10.51
N LYS A 38 -8.63 9.95 11.15
CA LYS A 38 -7.80 9.20 12.10
C LYS A 38 -6.56 8.56 11.46
N LEU A 39 -6.59 8.36 10.14
CA LEU A 39 -5.49 7.80 9.36
C LEU A 39 -4.74 8.89 8.57
N LYS A 40 -4.83 10.16 9.00
CA LYS A 40 -3.95 11.21 8.47
C LYS A 40 -2.49 10.76 8.60
N ASP A 41 -1.66 11.17 7.64
CA ASP A 41 -0.25 10.76 7.49
C ASP A 41 -0.04 9.31 7.01
N ARG A 42 -1.11 8.62 6.60
CA ARG A 42 -1.04 7.33 5.88
C ARG A 42 -1.41 7.48 4.41
N TRP A 43 -0.98 6.51 3.63
CA TRP A 43 -1.27 6.34 2.21
C TRP A 43 -2.00 5.03 1.96
N SER A 44 -2.66 4.94 0.81
CA SER A 44 -3.36 3.75 0.36
C SER A 44 -3.04 3.46 -1.11
N VAL A 45 -2.79 2.19 -1.42
CA VAL A 45 -2.70 1.67 -2.79
C VAL A 45 -3.69 0.53 -2.98
N TRP A 46 -4.19 0.40 -4.21
CA TRP A 46 -5.14 -0.62 -4.61
C TRP A 46 -4.43 -1.93 -4.95
N VAL A 47 -4.99 -3.05 -4.48
CA VAL A 47 -4.52 -4.40 -4.82
C VAL A 47 -5.42 -5.03 -5.88
N ASN A 48 -6.73 -5.04 -5.62
CA ASN A 48 -7.82 -5.41 -6.52
C ASN A 48 -9.15 -4.85 -5.95
N ASP A 49 -10.26 -5.06 -6.66
CA ASP A 49 -11.66 -4.75 -6.28
C ASP A 49 -11.78 -3.96 -4.98
N ASN A 50 -11.85 -4.66 -3.86
CA ASN A 50 -12.04 -4.08 -2.53
C ASN A 50 -10.76 -3.99 -1.70
N TRP A 51 -9.67 -4.68 -2.04
CA TRP A 51 -8.51 -4.76 -1.16
C TRP A 51 -7.55 -3.58 -1.33
N ARG A 52 -7.06 -3.06 -0.21
CA ARG A 52 -6.11 -1.97 -0.12
C ARG A 52 -4.92 -2.36 0.75
N VAL A 53 -3.73 -1.89 0.38
CA VAL A 53 -2.59 -1.81 1.30
C VAL A 53 -2.48 -0.38 1.76
N THR A 54 -2.40 -0.18 3.08
CA THR A 54 -2.22 1.14 3.69
C THR A 54 -0.93 1.16 4.48
N PHE A 55 -0.21 2.28 4.46
CA PHE A 55 1.13 2.38 5.02
C PHE A 55 1.46 3.83 5.38
N ARG A 56 2.53 4.03 6.14
CA ARG A 56 3.08 5.34 6.48
C ARG A 56 4.54 5.39 6.09
N PHE A 57 4.99 6.54 5.59
CA PHE A 57 6.41 6.83 5.41
C PHE A 57 6.95 7.60 6.63
N VAL A 58 8.13 7.20 7.10
CA VAL A 58 8.92 7.89 8.12
C VAL A 58 10.32 8.08 7.55
N GLY A 59 10.54 9.24 6.91
CA GLY A 59 11.73 9.41 6.06
C GLY A 59 11.65 8.45 4.86
N PRO A 60 12.72 7.68 4.57
CA PRO A 60 12.70 6.67 3.50
C PRO A 60 12.01 5.36 3.92
N ASP A 61 11.75 5.17 5.21
CA ASP A 61 11.27 3.89 5.74
C ASP A 61 9.73 3.81 5.67
N VAL A 62 9.24 2.60 5.42
CA VAL A 62 7.80 2.29 5.42
C VAL A 62 7.43 1.56 6.71
N GLU A 63 6.44 2.10 7.42
CA GLU A 63 5.91 1.53 8.66
C GLU A 63 4.38 1.38 8.62
N LEU A 64 3.83 0.69 9.62
CA LEU A 64 2.39 0.51 9.83
C LEU A 64 1.70 0.00 8.55
N VAL A 65 2.27 -1.04 7.94
CA VAL A 65 1.71 -1.65 6.74
C VAL A 65 0.53 -2.54 7.14
N ASP A 66 -0.67 -2.18 6.68
CA ASP A 66 -1.89 -2.97 6.87
C ASP A 66 -2.47 -3.38 5.51
N TYR A 67 -3.04 -4.59 5.46
CA TYR A 67 -3.83 -5.08 4.35
C TYR A 67 -5.30 -5.18 4.77
N GLN A 68 -6.16 -4.39 4.14
CA GLN A 68 -7.54 -4.21 4.57
C GLN A 68 -8.50 -4.44 3.40
N ASP A 69 -9.62 -5.10 3.68
CA ASP A 69 -10.78 -5.13 2.80
C ASP A 69 -11.55 -3.82 2.98
N TYR A 70 -11.80 -3.12 1.88
CA TYR A 70 -12.61 -1.92 1.86
C TYR A 70 -14.06 -2.32 1.58
N HIS A 71 -14.78 -2.74 2.63
CA HIS A 71 -16.24 -2.94 2.69
C HIS A 71 -16.79 -2.36 3.98
#